data_AF-A0A3B0Y9X1-F1
#
_entry.id   AF-A0A3B0Y9X1-F1
#
_cell.length_a   1.000
_cell.length_b   1.000
_cell.length_c   1.000
_cell.angle_alpha   90.00
_cell.angle_beta   90.00
_cell.angle_gamma   90.00
#
_symmetry.space_group_name_H-M   'P 1'
#
loop_
_entity.id
_entity.type
_entity.pdbx_description
1 polymer ?
#
loop_
_entity_poly.entity_id
_entity_poly.type
_entity_poly.pdbx_seq_one_letter_code
_entity_poly.pdbx_strand_id
1 'polypeptide(L)'
;LLALDVGIEKITAVDALIRIVFDMQAKIDPAILIALIQSQPDIYQLKDSQTLMINKQTTESAQRIKILRETLTSLMTQEAA
;
A
#
# COMPACT_ATOMS: atom_id res chain seq x y z
N LEU A 1 -9.80 12.72 -0.85
CA LEU A 1 -9.85 11.25 -0.63
C LEU A 1 -8.48 10.72 -1.00
N LEU A 2 -7.73 10.17 -0.04
CA LEU A 2 -6.31 9.80 -0.18
C LEU A 2 -5.99 8.94 -1.43
N ALA A 3 -6.94 8.16 -1.94
CA ALA A 3 -6.73 7.28 -3.09
C ALA A 3 -6.59 8.01 -4.45
N LEU A 4 -7.20 9.19 -4.62
CA LEU A 4 -7.16 9.93 -5.89
C LEU A 4 -5.82 10.66 -6.13
N ASP A 5 -5.09 11.00 -5.06
CA ASP A 5 -3.81 11.71 -5.16
C ASP A 5 -2.62 10.79 -5.43
N VAL A 6 -2.76 9.47 -5.19
CA VAL A 6 -1.67 8.48 -5.29
C VAL A 6 -1.63 7.76 -6.63
N GLY A 7 -2.72 7.81 -7.42
CA GLY A 7 -2.89 7.00 -8.64
C GLY A 7 -3.17 5.54 -8.32
N ILE A 8 -4.17 5.28 -7.46
CA ILE A 8 -4.62 3.93 -7.15
C ILE A 8 -5.77 3.56 -8.09
N GLU A 9 -5.58 2.52 -8.89
CA GLU A 9 -6.62 1.96 -9.75
C GLU A 9 -7.64 1.15 -8.94
N LYS A 10 -7.17 0.31 -8.01
CA LYS A 10 -8.03 -0.61 -7.27
C LYS A 10 -7.48 -1.00 -5.91
N ILE A 11 -8.37 -1.11 -4.92
CA ILE A 11 -8.07 -1.68 -3.61
C ILE A 11 -8.99 -2.89 -3.38
N THR A 12 -8.42 -4.01 -2.96
CA THR A 12 -9.16 -5.18 -2.49
C THR A 12 -8.68 -5.54 -1.09
N ALA A 13 -9.54 -5.42 -0.10
CA ALA A 13 -9.21 -5.69 1.30
C ALA A 13 -10.14 -6.77 1.84
N VAL A 14 -9.59 -7.95 2.07
CA VAL A 14 -10.30 -9.13 2.61
C VAL A 14 -9.63 -9.58 3.90
N ASP A 15 -10.24 -10.51 4.62
CA ASP A 15 -9.71 -11.00 5.90
C ASP A 15 -8.29 -11.55 5.76
N ALA A 16 -7.96 -12.21 4.65
CA ALA A 16 -6.64 -12.81 4.44
C ALA A 16 -5.54 -11.79 4.11
N LEU A 17 -5.85 -10.72 3.36
CA LEU A 17 -4.85 -9.78 2.84
C LEU A 17 -5.48 -8.49 2.31
N ILE A 18 -4.61 -7.52 2.04
CA ILE A 18 -4.95 -6.31 1.29
C ILE A 18 -4.11 -6.28 0.00
N ARG A 19 -4.75 -5.94 -1.11
CA ARG A 19 -4.13 -5.70 -2.41
C ARG A 19 -4.40 -4.28 -2.85
N ILE A 20 -3.36 -3.58 -3.27
CA ILE A 20 -3.41 -2.24 -3.86
C ILE A 20 -2.82 -2.34 -5.27
N VAL A 21 -3.61 -1.96 -6.28
CA VAL A 21 -3.17 -1.86 -7.67
C VAL A 21 -3.04 -0.38 -8.00
N PHE A 22 -1.85 0.01 -8.40
CA PHE A 22 -1.52 1.35 -8.84
C PHE A 22 -1.76 1.49 -10.34
N ASP A 23 -2.23 2.66 -10.77
CA ASP A 23 -2.30 2.99 -12.19
C ASP A 23 -0.92 3.45 -12.71
N MET A 24 -0.82 3.62 -14.04
CA MET A 24 0.43 4.03 -14.70
C MET A 24 0.89 5.46 -14.36
N GLN A 25 0.02 6.28 -13.77
CA GLN A 25 0.30 7.65 -13.35
C GLN A 25 0.56 7.77 -11.84
N ALA A 26 0.64 6.64 -11.14
CA ALA A 26 0.85 6.62 -9.71
C ALA A 26 2.12 7.38 -9.32
N LYS A 27 1.96 8.37 -8.45
CA LYS A 27 3.04 9.25 -7.98
C LYS A 27 3.69 8.67 -6.74
N ILE A 28 4.10 7.42 -6.82
CA ILE A 28 4.76 6.71 -5.72
C ILE A 28 6.25 6.79 -5.95
N ASP A 29 6.99 7.24 -4.93
CA ASP A 29 8.44 7.17 -4.94
C ASP A 29 8.88 5.68 -4.89
N PRO A 30 9.56 5.17 -5.93
CA PRO A 30 10.04 3.80 -5.94
C PRO A 30 10.96 3.47 -4.76
N ALA A 31 11.75 4.43 -4.26
CA ALA A 31 12.64 4.23 -3.12
C ALA A 31 11.85 3.99 -1.82
N ILE A 32 10.77 4.74 -1.59
CA ILE A 32 9.88 4.55 -0.43
C ILE A 32 9.19 3.19 -0.51
N LEU A 33 8.70 2.81 -1.69
CA LEU A 33 8.06 1.51 -1.88
C LEU A 33 9.04 0.35 -1.62
N ILE A 34 10.26 0.44 -2.14
CA ILE A 34 11.31 -0.55 -1.90
C ILE A 34 11.66 -0.61 -0.41
N ALA A 35 11.83 0.54 0.25
CA ALA A 35 12.13 0.61 1.68
C ALA A 35 11.02 -0.02 2.53
N LEU A 36 9.75 0.22 2.19
CA LEU A 36 8.61 -0.41 2.86
C LEU A 36 8.67 -1.94 2.78
N ILE A 37 8.92 -2.46 1.57
CA ILE A 37 9.04 -3.91 1.32
C ILE A 37 10.22 -4.49 2.12
N GLN A 38 11.38 -3.82 2.09
CA GLN A 38 12.57 -4.27 2.81
C GLN A 38 12.42 -4.19 4.33
N SER A 39 11.60 -3.27 4.85
CA SER A 39 11.37 -3.14 6.29
C SER A 39 10.62 -4.34 6.88
N GLN A 40 9.70 -4.93 6.10
CA GLN A 40 8.80 -5.98 6.55
C GLN A 40 8.45 -6.93 5.37
N PRO A 41 9.42 -7.70 4.86
CA PRO A 41 9.27 -8.50 3.62
C PRO A 41 8.25 -9.65 3.72
N ASP A 42 7.98 -10.12 4.93
CA ASP A 42 6.94 -11.14 5.18
C ASP A 42 5.53 -10.55 5.05
N ILE A 43 5.39 -9.25 5.25
CA ILE A 43 4.11 -8.53 5.24
C ILE A 43 3.90 -7.86 3.88
N TYR A 44 4.90 -7.16 3.35
CA TYR A 44 4.77 -6.39 2.11
C TYR A 44 5.49 -7.07 0.97
N GLN A 45 4.79 -7.27 -0.15
CA GLN A 45 5.35 -7.89 -1.34
C GLN A 45 4.87 -7.17 -2.59
N LEU A 46 5.78 -7.00 -3.55
CA LEU A 46 5.45 -6.50 -4.88
C LEU A 46 5.28 -7.70 -5.82
N LYS A 47 4.04 -7.97 -6.24
CA LYS A 47 3.74 -9.16 -7.08
C LYS A 47 4.08 -8.92 -8.55
N ASP A 48 3.91 -7.68 -8.99
CA ASP A 48 4.24 -7.13 -10.29
C ASP A 48 4.54 -5.64 -10.10
N SER A 49 4.99 -4.93 -11.14
CA SER A 49 5.44 -3.55 -11.02
C SER A 49 4.39 -2.57 -10.47
N GLN A 50 3.12 -2.96 -10.40
CA GLN A 50 2.00 -2.09 -10.01
C GLN A 50 1.14 -2.65 -8.86
N THR A 51 1.42 -3.86 -8.36
CA THR A 51 0.58 -4.50 -7.33
C THR A 51 1.33 -4.69 -6.02
N LEU A 52 0.98 -3.89 -5.01
CA LEU A 52 1.40 -4.09 -3.64
C LEU A 52 0.44 -5.05 -2.91
N MET A 53 1.01 -6.11 -2.36
CA MET A 53 0.34 -7.08 -1.49
C MET A 53 0.74 -6.81 -0.04
N ILE A 54 -0.25 -6.76 0.84
CA ILE A 54 -0.07 -6.70 2.30
C ILE A 54 -0.62 -8.01 2.87
N ASN A 55 0.26 -8.98 3.07
CA ASN A 55 -0.03 -10.33 3.54
C ASN A 55 -0.24 -10.35 5.06
N LYS A 56 -1.29 -9.64 5.51
CA LYS A 56 -1.64 -9.55 6.92
C LYS A 56 -3.09 -9.94 7.11
N GLN A 57 -3.30 -11.04 7.83
CA GLN A 57 -4.64 -11.48 8.20
C GLN A 57 -5.27 -10.48 9.18
N THR A 58 -6.55 -10.21 8.98
CA THR A 58 -7.37 -9.30 9.77
C THR A 58 -8.72 -9.94 10.04
N THR A 59 -9.30 -9.64 11.20
CA THR A 59 -10.64 -10.13 11.57
C THR A 59 -11.70 -9.05 11.46
N GLU A 60 -11.28 -7.78 11.52
CA GLU A 60 -12.19 -6.64 11.54
C GLU A 60 -11.87 -5.66 10.41
N SER A 61 -12.94 -5.10 9.81
CA SER A 61 -12.82 -4.04 8.80
C SER A 61 -12.03 -2.83 9.30
N ALA A 62 -12.13 -2.49 10.60
CA ALA A 62 -11.39 -1.38 11.19
C ALA A 62 -9.86 -1.60 11.13
N GLN A 63 -9.40 -2.83 11.35
CA GLN A 63 -7.98 -3.18 11.23
C GLN A 63 -7.49 -3.03 9.79
N ARG A 64 -8.30 -3.47 8.81
CA ARG A 64 -7.98 -3.31 7.39
C ARG A 64 -7.86 -1.85 6.98
N ILE A 65 -8.82 -1.02 7.42
CA ILE A 65 -8.82 0.42 7.15
C ILE A 65 -7.59 1.08 7.78
N LYS A 66 -7.21 0.68 8.99
CA LYS A 66 -6.01 1.19 9.68
C LYS A 66 -4.74 0.86 8.89
N ILE A 67 -4.52 -0.41 8.54
CA ILE A 67 -3.36 -0.86 7.77
C ILE A 67 -3.27 -0.14 6.43
N LEU A 68 -4.41 -0.02 5.73
CA LEU A 68 -4.49 0.67 4.45
C LEU A 68 -4.08 2.14 4.61
N ARG A 69 -4.62 2.84 5.61
CA ARG A 69 -4.30 4.25 5.85
C ARG A 69 -2.82 4.44 6.18
N GLU A 70 -2.28 3.64 7.09
CA GLU A 70 -0.87 3.71 7.48
C GLU A 70 0.06 3.46 6.29
N THR A 71 -0.25 2.45 5.47
CA THR A 71 0.52 2.13 4.26
C THR A 71 0.46 3.28 3.26
N LEU A 72 -0.72 3.80 2.96
CA LEU A 72 -0.89 4.89 2.01
C LEU A 72 -0.23 6.20 2.49
N THR A 73 -0.31 6.51 3.79
CA THR A 73 0.40 7.65 4.37
C THR A 73 1.91 7.49 4.23
N SER A 74 2.44 6.29 4.51
CA SER A 74 3.88 6.03 4.35
C SER A 74 4.34 6.22 2.91
N LEU A 75 3.54 5.80 1.93
CA LEU A 75 3.85 5.95 0.50
C LEU A 75 3.70 7.40 0.00
N MET A 76 2.86 8.21 0.67
CA MET A 76 2.62 9.62 0.32
C MET A 76 3.57 10.61 1.00
N THR A 77 4.39 10.16 1.95
CA THR A 77 5.33 11.05 2.64
C THR A 77 6.46 11.42 1.67
N GLN A 78 6.19 12.38 0.77
CA GLN A 78 7.22 13.24 0.24
C GLN A 78 7.77 13.98 1.46
N GLU A 79 9.07 13.84 1.73
CA GLU A 79 9.71 14.61 2.79
C GLU A 79 9.38 16.10 2.57
N ALA A 80 8.59 16.64 3.48
CA ALA A 80 8.71 18.04 3.84
C ALA A 80 9.96 18.14 4.72
N ALA A 81 11.13 18.13 4.09
CA ALA A 81 12.42 18.44 4.69
C ALA A 81 13.12 19.48 3.82
#